data_AF-A0A285SRA9-F1
#
_entry.id   AF-A0A285SRA9-F1
#
_cell.length_a   1.000
_cell.length_b   1.000
_cell.length_c   1.000
_cell.angle_alpha   90.00
_cell.angle_beta   90.00
_cell.angle_gamma   90.00
#
_symmetry.space_group_name_H-M   'P 1'
#
loop_
_entity.id
_entity.type
_entity.pdbx_description
1 polymer ?
#
loop_
_entity_poly.entity_id
_entity_poly.type
_entity_poly.pdbx_seq_one_letter_code
_entity_poly.pdbx_strand_id
1 'polypeptide(L)'
;MLHIFFLYIHILSAIGSIGPLFALIPMLKKMEETDEASLGGFVQSFQYAISVVKHFGHILVTSGVFLIILSGWTWTTSWVVLTIVGMGSSVFYLARAFKPTLKTYGTSDFNKESFIAKLRKSTWIYILLLLFVLWLMVAKPVLW
;
A
#
# COMPACT_ATOMS: atom_id res chain seq x y z
N MET A 1 7.32 19.99 19.97
CA MET A 1 8.32 19.66 18.93
C MET A 1 8.24 18.21 18.47
N LEU A 2 8.35 17.22 19.37
CA LEU A 2 8.35 15.80 19.01
C LEU A 2 7.06 15.34 18.29
N HIS A 3 5.87 15.73 18.79
CA HIS A 3 4.60 15.41 18.14
C HIS A 3 4.52 15.92 16.68
N ILE A 4 4.94 17.17 16.43
CA ILE A 4 4.94 17.78 15.09
C ILE A 4 5.88 17.01 14.16
N PHE A 5 7.06 16.63 14.65
CA PHE A 5 8.02 15.83 13.88
C PHE A 5 7.43 14.49 13.43
N PHE A 6 6.83 13.73 14.34
CA PHE A 6 6.16 12.46 14.00
C PHE A 6 4.95 12.67 13.09
N LEU A 7 4.22 13.78 13.25
CA LEU A 7 3.09 14.11 12.38
C LEU A 7 3.52 14.30 10.93
N TYR A 8 4.60 15.05 10.69
CA TYR A 8 5.13 15.22 9.33
C TYR A 8 5.65 13.91 8.75
N ILE A 9 6.38 13.09 9.53
CA ILE A 9 6.80 11.74 9.10
C ILE A 9 5.59 10.91 8.70
N HIS A 10 4.54 10.93 9.51
CA HIS A 10 3.33 10.19 9.28
C HIS A 10 2.65 10.61 7.97
N ILE A 11 2.47 11.91 7.75
CA ILE A 11 1.89 12.46 6.51
C ILE A 11 2.75 12.10 5.28
N LEU A 12 4.06 12.30 5.36
CA LEU A 12 4.98 11.94 4.27
C LEU A 12 4.94 10.45 3.96
N SER A 13 4.84 9.61 4.99
CA SER A 13 4.73 8.16 4.81
C SER A 13 3.39 7.73 4.22
N ALA A 14 2.30 8.44 4.50
CA ALA A 14 1.01 8.20 3.84
C ALA A 14 1.11 8.51 2.35
N ILE A 15 1.71 9.65 2.00
CA ILE A 15 1.94 10.04 0.59
C ILE A 15 2.84 9.02 -0.12
N GLY A 16 3.95 8.63 0.49
CA GLY A 16 4.88 7.65 -0.07
C GLY A 16 4.28 6.24 -0.20
N SER A 17 3.32 5.88 0.64
CA SER A 17 2.62 4.59 0.58
C SER A 17 1.48 4.58 -0.44
N ILE A 18 0.77 5.70 -0.63
CA ILE A 18 -0.42 5.74 -1.49
C ILE A 18 -0.07 6.21 -2.91
N GLY A 19 0.77 7.25 -3.04
CA GLY A 19 1.09 7.89 -4.31
C GLY A 19 1.56 6.94 -5.41
N PRO A 20 2.58 6.09 -5.17
CA PRO A 20 3.08 5.19 -6.19
C PRO A 20 2.05 4.18 -6.71
N LEU A 21 1.03 3.82 -5.93
CA LEU A 21 -0.01 2.87 -6.36
C LEU A 21 -0.83 3.39 -7.53
N PHE A 22 -1.12 4.70 -7.54
CA PHE A 22 -1.84 5.32 -8.65
C PHE A 22 -1.00 5.31 -9.93
N ALA A 23 0.33 5.43 -9.83
CA ALA A 23 1.24 5.31 -10.97
C ALA A 23 1.30 3.87 -11.53
N LEU A 24 0.97 2.85 -10.74
CA LEU A 24 0.89 1.47 -11.23
C LEU A 24 -0.25 1.25 -12.22
N ILE A 25 -1.34 2.03 -12.14
CA ILE A 25 -2.50 1.90 -13.04
C ILE A 25 -2.12 2.17 -14.50
N PRO A 26 -1.58 3.35 -14.87
CA PRO A 26 -1.16 3.60 -16.25
C PRO A 26 0.01 2.71 -16.66
N MET A 27 0.85 2.28 -15.72
CA MET A 27 1.94 1.34 -16.03
C MET A 27 1.40 -0.05 -16.41
N LEU A 28 0.37 -0.55 -15.72
CA LEU A 28 -0.29 -1.81 -16.07
C LEU A 28 -0.94 -1.75 -17.45
N LYS A 29 -1.48 -0.60 -17.84
CA LYS A 29 -2.00 -0.40 -19.21
C LYS A 29 -0.87 -0.52 -20.24
N LYS A 30 0.26 0.16 -20.01
CA LYS A 30 1.44 0.04 -20.90
C LYS A 30 1.98 -1.39 -20.96
N MET A 31 1.94 -2.13 -19.86
CA MET A 31 2.33 -3.54 -19.82
C MET A 31 1.45 -4.43 -20.73
N GLU A 32 0.17 -4.11 -20.91
CA GLU A 32 -0.70 -4.86 -21.83
C GLU A 32 -0.30 -4.63 -23.28
N GLU A 33 0.03 -3.38 -23.62
CA GLU A 33 0.42 -2.95 -24.97
C GLU A 33 1.85 -3.37 -25.36
N THR A 34 2.69 -3.72 -24.38
CA THR A 34 4.12 -4.04 -24.59
C THR A 34 4.35 -5.52 -24.88
N ASP A 35 5.15 -5.85 -25.88
CA ASP A 35 5.54 -7.24 -26.16
C ASP A 35 6.24 -7.91 -24.96
N GLU A 36 6.06 -9.23 -24.82
CA GLU A 36 6.61 -9.98 -23.69
C GLU A 36 8.14 -9.83 -23.54
N ALA A 37 8.85 -9.74 -24.68
CA ALA A 37 10.29 -9.54 -24.72
C ALA A 37 10.76 -8.22 -24.07
N SER A 38 9.90 -7.20 -24.03
CA SER A 38 10.19 -5.88 -23.46
C SER A 38 9.49 -5.64 -22.12
N LEU A 39 8.74 -6.62 -21.60
CA LEU A 39 7.97 -6.50 -20.37
C LEU A 39 8.84 -6.37 -19.11
N GLY A 40 10.09 -6.86 -19.16
CA GLY A 40 10.98 -6.94 -18.00
C GLY A 40 11.24 -5.60 -17.32
N GLY A 41 11.41 -4.52 -18.09
CA GLY A 41 11.61 -3.17 -17.53
C GLY A 41 10.40 -2.67 -16.75
N PHE A 42 9.19 -2.96 -17.23
CA PHE A 42 7.95 -2.61 -16.53
C PHE A 42 7.75 -3.45 -15.26
N VAL A 43 8.05 -4.75 -15.32
CA VAL A 43 7.97 -5.64 -14.14
C VAL A 43 8.94 -5.18 -13.06
N GLN A 44 10.17 -4.81 -13.43
CA GLN A 44 11.16 -4.30 -12.48
C GLN A 44 10.69 -2.98 -11.85
N SER A 45 10.16 -2.06 -12.67
CA SER A 45 9.58 -0.80 -12.20
C SER A 45 8.39 -1.03 -11.24
N PHE A 46 7.54 -2.02 -11.53
CA PHE A 46 6.46 -2.46 -10.64
C PHE A 46 6.98 -2.94 -9.29
N GLN A 47 8.00 -3.80 -9.30
CA GLN A 47 8.62 -4.30 -8.07
C GLN A 47 9.18 -3.17 -7.21
N TYR A 48 9.86 -2.20 -7.83
CA TYR A 48 10.39 -1.03 -7.11
C TYR A 48 9.28 -0.19 -6.50
N ALA A 49 8.23 0.13 -7.27
CA ALA A 49 7.09 0.89 -6.75
C ALA A 49 6.42 0.17 -5.57
N ILE A 50 6.20 -1.14 -5.65
CA ILE A 50 5.65 -1.93 -4.53
C ILE A 50 6.60 -1.94 -3.32
N SER A 51 7.92 -2.01 -3.54
CA SER A 51 8.91 -1.95 -2.47
C SER A 51 8.87 -0.59 -1.74
N VAL A 52 8.77 0.51 -2.48
CA VAL A 52 8.61 1.87 -1.92
C VAL A 52 7.34 1.94 -1.08
N VAL A 53 6.21 1.50 -1.64
CA VAL A 53 4.92 1.44 -0.93
C VAL A 53 5.04 0.64 0.36
N LYS A 54 5.73 -0.51 0.33
CA LYS A 54 5.94 -1.34 1.52
C LYS A 54 6.74 -0.60 2.60
N HIS A 55 7.87 0.02 2.25
CA HIS A 55 8.72 0.71 3.22
C HIS A 55 7.97 1.87 3.87
N PHE A 56 7.33 2.72 3.07
CA PHE A 56 6.53 3.82 3.60
C PHE A 56 5.32 3.34 4.38
N GLY A 57 4.70 2.21 4.01
CA GLY A 57 3.62 1.59 4.80
C GLY A 57 4.05 1.18 6.21
N HIS A 58 5.27 0.66 6.39
CA HIS A 58 5.79 0.35 7.73
C HIS A 58 6.08 1.61 8.54
N ILE A 59 6.64 2.65 7.91
CA ILE A 59 6.88 3.94 8.54
C ILE A 59 5.53 4.58 8.95
N LEU A 60 4.49 4.44 8.14
CA LEU A 60 3.15 4.93 8.42
C LEU A 60 2.55 4.29 9.67
N VAL A 61 2.59 2.95 9.75
CA VAL A 61 2.11 2.21 10.93
C VAL A 61 2.87 2.64 12.18
N THR A 62 4.19 2.60 12.13
CA THR A 62 5.05 2.87 13.30
C THR A 62 4.90 4.32 13.79
N SER A 63 4.94 5.29 12.88
CA SER A 63 4.70 6.71 13.23
C SER A 63 3.30 6.96 13.76
N GLY A 64 2.28 6.27 13.25
CA GLY A 64 0.90 6.36 13.75
C GLY A 64 0.79 5.87 15.20
N VAL A 65 1.44 4.76 15.52
CA VAL A 65 1.51 4.24 16.90
C VAL A 65 2.19 5.24 17.84
N PHE A 66 3.31 5.84 17.43
CA PHE A 66 3.96 6.89 18.22
C PHE A 66 3.05 8.11 18.42
N LEU A 67 2.30 8.53 17.40
CA LEU A 67 1.38 9.65 17.53
C LEU A 67 0.27 9.37 18.54
N ILE A 68 -0.28 8.16 18.59
CA ILE A 68 -1.29 7.77 19.59
C ILE A 68 -0.72 7.87 21.00
N ILE A 69 0.49 7.33 21.22
CA ILE A 69 1.19 7.40 22.51
C ILE A 69 1.41 8.87 22.93
N LEU A 70 1.85 9.72 22.00
CA LEU A 70 2.18 11.13 22.29
C LEU A 70 0.95 12.04 22.45
N SER A 71 -0.21 11.65 21.92
CA SER A 71 -1.44 12.46 21.94
C SER A 71 -2.39 12.10 23.07
N GLY A 72 -2.16 10.97 23.76
CA GLY A 72 -2.97 10.55 24.90
C GLY A 72 -4.34 9.96 24.52
N TRP A 73 -4.56 9.63 23.25
CA TRP A 73 -5.78 8.91 22.84
C TRP A 73 -5.84 7.53 23.51
N THR A 74 -7.03 7.13 23.94
CA THR A 74 -7.25 5.80 24.50
C THR A 74 -7.18 4.74 23.41
N TRP A 75 -6.46 3.65 23.69
CA TRP A 75 -6.30 2.50 22.79
C TRP A 75 -7.60 1.76 22.48
N THR A 76 -8.66 2.02 23.25
CA THR A 76 -9.99 1.46 23.06
C THR A 76 -10.86 2.29 22.12
N THR A 77 -10.43 3.50 21.72
CA THR A 77 -11.22 4.34 20.82
C THR A 77 -11.42 3.65 19.47
N SER A 78 -12.65 3.61 18.98
CA SER A 78 -13.02 2.82 17.80
C SER A 78 -12.19 3.09 16.56
N TRP A 79 -12.03 4.36 16.19
CA TRP A 79 -11.25 4.72 15.01
C TRP A 79 -9.77 4.37 15.19
N VAL A 80 -9.22 4.44 16.40
CA VAL A 80 -7.82 4.07 16.69
C VAL A 80 -7.60 2.59 16.44
N VAL A 81 -8.45 1.73 17.03
CA VAL A 81 -8.37 0.27 16.87
C VAL A 81 -8.54 -0.12 15.40
N LEU A 82 -9.58 0.39 14.75
CA LEU A 82 -9.86 0.07 13.34
C LEU A 82 -8.72 0.52 12.42
N THR A 83 -8.11 1.68 12.70
CA THR A 83 -6.99 2.19 11.91
C THR A 83 -5.76 1.31 12.06
N ILE A 84 -5.37 0.92 13.29
CA ILE A 84 -4.21 0.06 13.53
C ILE A 84 -4.41 -1.30 12.86
N VAL A 85 -5.58 -1.91 13.04
CA VAL A 85 -5.92 -3.20 12.43
C VAL A 85 -5.93 -3.09 10.90
N GLY A 86 -6.54 -2.03 10.36
CA GLY A 86 -6.60 -1.78 8.93
C GLY A 86 -5.21 -1.58 8.31
N MET A 87 -4.35 -0.80 8.96
CA MET A 87 -2.96 -0.59 8.51
C MET A 87 -2.10 -1.85 8.64
N GLY A 88 -2.18 -2.57 9.75
CA GLY A 88 -1.45 -3.83 9.91
C GLY A 88 -1.87 -4.87 8.86
N SER A 89 -3.18 -4.97 8.61
CA SER A 89 -3.74 -5.86 7.59
C SER A 89 -3.31 -5.46 6.17
N SER A 90 -3.22 -4.16 5.87
CA SER A 90 -2.79 -3.68 4.56
C SER A 90 -1.33 -4.05 4.27
N VAL A 91 -0.42 -3.84 5.24
CA VAL A 91 0.98 -4.25 5.11
C VAL A 91 1.13 -5.75 4.84
N PHE A 92 0.35 -6.58 5.54
CA PHE A 92 0.33 -8.02 5.31
C PHE A 92 -0.22 -8.38 3.93
N TYR A 93 -1.35 -7.78 3.54
CA TYR A 93 -1.97 -8.01 2.24
C TYR A 93 -1.05 -7.65 1.08
N LEU A 94 -0.32 -6.53 1.17
CA LEU A 94 0.65 -6.10 0.15
C LEU A 94 1.67 -7.21 -0.16
N ALA A 95 2.28 -7.79 0.87
CA ALA A 95 3.27 -8.85 0.67
C ALA A 95 2.65 -10.11 0.04
N ARG A 96 1.40 -10.44 0.40
CA ARG A 96 0.71 -11.65 -0.04
C ARG A 96 0.11 -11.54 -1.44
N ALA A 97 -0.37 -10.35 -1.84
CA ALA A 97 -1.07 -10.15 -3.11
C ALA A 97 -0.12 -10.01 -4.31
N PHE A 98 0.97 -9.26 -4.13
CA PHE A 98 1.88 -8.93 -5.23
C PHE A 98 3.04 -9.91 -5.39
N LYS A 99 3.64 -10.38 -4.28
CA LYS A 99 4.85 -11.22 -4.33
C LYS A 99 4.67 -12.53 -5.11
N PRO A 100 3.58 -13.30 -4.94
CA PRO A 100 3.39 -14.53 -5.69
C PRO A 100 3.24 -14.25 -7.19
N THR A 101 2.44 -13.25 -7.54
CA THR A 101 2.21 -12.85 -8.94
C THR A 101 3.50 -12.38 -9.60
N LEU A 102 4.29 -11.51 -8.96
CA LEU A 102 5.55 -11.01 -9.51
C LEU A 102 6.59 -12.12 -9.73
N LYS A 103 6.55 -13.19 -8.93
CA LYS A 103 7.44 -14.35 -9.07
C LYS A 103 7.11 -15.26 -10.24
N THR A 104 5.89 -15.19 -10.82
CA THR A 104 5.56 -16.01 -11.99
C THR A 104 6.21 -15.48 -13.27
N TYR A 105 6.67 -14.22 -13.29
CA TYR A 105 7.37 -13.65 -14.43
C TYR A 105 8.68 -14.42 -14.71
N GLY A 106 8.89 -14.83 -15.96
CA GLY A 106 10.07 -15.61 -16.36
C GLY A 106 10.03 -17.10 -16.00
N THR A 107 8.87 -17.61 -15.55
CA THR A 107 8.66 -19.04 -15.26
C THR A 107 7.77 -19.70 -16.31
N SER A 108 7.68 -21.03 -16.31
CA SER A 108 6.76 -21.79 -17.19
C SER A 108 5.29 -21.46 -16.98
N ASP A 109 4.93 -20.94 -15.80
CA ASP A 109 3.56 -20.58 -15.43
C ASP A 109 3.20 -19.14 -15.87
N PHE A 110 4.11 -18.47 -16.58
CA PHE A 110 3.89 -17.11 -17.05
C PHE A 110 2.85 -17.07 -18.18
N ASN A 111 1.77 -16.33 -17.94
CA ASN A 111 0.83 -15.92 -18.97
C ASN A 111 0.61 -14.41 -18.79
N LYS A 112 0.95 -13.61 -19.81
CA LYS A 112 0.94 -12.15 -19.73
C LYS A 112 -0.42 -11.58 -19.31
N GLU A 113 -1.50 -12.04 -19.92
CA GLU A 113 -2.86 -11.55 -19.61
C GLU A 113 -3.26 -11.85 -18.16
N SER A 114 -3.08 -13.09 -17.72
CA SER A 114 -3.38 -13.51 -16.34
C SER A 114 -2.52 -12.76 -15.32
N PHE A 115 -1.22 -12.57 -15.61
CA PHE A 115 -0.29 -11.84 -14.78
C PHE A 115 -0.73 -10.39 -14.58
N ILE A 116 -1.00 -9.67 -15.67
CA ILE A 116 -1.42 -8.27 -15.62
C ILE A 116 -2.79 -8.13 -14.93
N ALA A 117 -3.74 -9.01 -15.23
CA ALA A 117 -5.06 -9.00 -14.59
C ALA A 117 -4.97 -9.17 -13.06
N LYS A 118 -4.13 -10.11 -12.58
CA LYS A 118 -3.88 -10.32 -11.14
C LYS A 118 -3.22 -9.11 -10.49
N LEU A 119 -2.23 -8.50 -11.14
CA LEU A 119 -1.60 -7.28 -10.64
C LEU A 119 -2.60 -6.12 -10.58
N ARG A 120 -3.39 -5.91 -11.63
CA ARG A 120 -4.43 -4.86 -11.68
C ARG A 120 -5.46 -5.01 -10.57
N LYS A 121 -6.01 -6.23 -10.41
CA LYS A 121 -6.96 -6.51 -9.34
C LYS A 121 -6.36 -6.22 -7.96
N SER A 122 -5.12 -6.66 -7.75
CA SER A 122 -4.41 -6.43 -6.48
C SER A 122 -4.15 -4.95 -6.22
N THR A 123 -3.74 -4.18 -7.23
CA THR A 123 -3.54 -2.72 -7.15
C THR A 123 -4.83 -2.01 -6.75
N TRP A 124 -5.95 -2.31 -7.40
CA TRP A 124 -7.24 -1.69 -7.07
C TRP A 124 -7.73 -2.03 -5.66
N ILE A 125 -7.68 -3.30 -5.27
CA ILE A 125 -8.06 -3.71 -3.91
C ILE A 125 -7.21 -2.97 -2.88
N TYR A 126 -5.90 -2.86 -3.13
CA TYR A 126 -5.00 -2.20 -2.20
C TYR A 126 -5.21 -0.69 -2.12
N ILE A 127 -5.49 -0.02 -3.24
CA ILE A 127 -5.89 1.40 -3.26
C ILE A 127 -7.15 1.60 -2.42
N LEU A 128 -8.20 0.80 -2.65
CA LEU A 128 -9.45 0.91 -1.89
C LEU A 128 -9.23 0.68 -0.39
N LEU A 129 -8.40 -0.31 -0.04
CA LEU A 129 -8.03 -0.58 1.35
C LEU A 129 -7.32 0.61 2.01
N LEU A 130 -6.34 1.23 1.33
CA LEU A 130 -5.64 2.39 1.87
C LEU A 130 -6.52 3.64 1.94
N LEU A 131 -7.44 3.84 0.98
CA LEU A 131 -8.41 4.93 1.03
C LEU A 131 -9.38 4.74 2.21
N PHE A 132 -9.80 3.51 2.49
CA PHE A 132 -10.63 3.21 3.66
C PHE A 132 -9.88 3.49 4.97
N VAL A 133 -8.62 3.08 5.07
CA VAL A 133 -7.76 3.41 6.22
C VAL A 133 -7.57 4.92 6.38
N LEU A 134 -7.32 5.64 5.28
CA LEU A 134 -7.20 7.09 5.30
C LEU A 134 -8.50 7.75 5.78
N TRP A 135 -9.65 7.25 5.33
CA TRP A 135 -10.96 7.73 5.79
C TRP A 135 -11.14 7.53 7.30
N LEU A 136 -10.75 6.39 7.88
CA LEU A 136 -10.81 6.16 9.33
C LEU A 136 -10.00 7.22 10.11
N MET A 137 -8.85 7.62 9.58
CA MET A 137 -7.99 8.64 10.21
C MET A 137 -8.57 10.05 10.15
N VAL A 138 -9.31 10.38 9.09
CA VAL A 138 -9.89 11.71 8.86
C VAL A 138 -11.24 11.85 9.56
N ALA A 139 -12.14 10.90 9.31
CA ALA A 139 -13.51 10.95 9.82
C ALA A 139 -13.61 10.58 11.31
N LYS A 140 -12.65 9.79 11.83
CA LYS A 140 -12.59 9.34 13.22
C LYS A 140 -13.94 8.83 13.75
N PRO A 141 -14.57 7.85 13.07
CA PRO A 141 -15.92 7.41 13.43
C PRO A 141 -15.94 6.80 14.83
N VAL A 142 -16.91 7.22 15.64
CA VAL A 142 -17.19 6.68 16.97
C VAL A 142 -18.26 5.59 16.81
N LEU A 143 -17.85 4.33 16.97
CA LEU A 143 -18.75 3.17 16.83
C LEU A 143 -19.13 2.56 18.18
N TRP A 144 -18.29 2.77 19.20
CA TRP A 144 -18.50 2.40 20.59
C TRP A 144 -17.78 3.41 21.48
#